data_AF-A0AAU7X8K9-F1
#
_entry.id   AF-A0AAU7X8K9-F1
#
_cell.length_a   1.000
_cell.length_b   1.000
_cell.length_c   1.000
_cell.angle_alpha   90.00
_cell.angle_beta   90.00
_cell.angle_gamma   90.00
#
_symmetry.space_group_name_H-M   'P 1'
#
loop_
_entity.id
_entity.type
_entity.pdbx_description
1 polymer ?
#
loop_
_entity_poly.entity_id
_entity_poly.type
_entity_poly.pdbx_seq_one_letter_code
_entity_poly.pdbx_strand_id
1 'polypeptide(L)'
;MRFHAALPFALATAAAICATAVFATAPARASDPAEESLKSLYRIALSAEVCEFALPTREANAVGKAMNQIIATLSLDEDKAEAFYLKVEAEMQAEGWDKLCAKNGQWAQTYRQLISSYAKK
;
A
#
# COMPACT_ATOMS: atom_id res chain seq x y z
N MET A 1 46.51 32.07 27.82
CA MET A 1 47.89 31.56 27.67
C MET A 1 48.11 30.43 28.67
N ARG A 2 48.20 29.19 28.21
CA ARG A 2 49.26 28.21 28.51
C ARG A 2 48.87 26.85 27.93
N PHE A 3 49.88 26.25 27.33
CA PHE A 3 49.87 25.11 26.44
C PHE A 3 50.73 24.00 27.08
N HIS A 4 50.46 22.75 26.68
CA HIS A 4 51.33 21.56 26.68
C HIS A 4 51.64 20.81 27.97
N ALA A 5 51.31 19.50 27.94
CA ALA A 5 52.18 18.31 28.08
C ALA A 5 51.36 17.17 28.73
N ALA A 6 51.48 15.87 28.47
CA ALA A 6 52.13 15.01 27.49
C ALA A 6 51.57 13.58 27.76
N LEU A 7 51.45 12.75 26.73
CA LEU A 7 51.03 11.34 26.75
C LEU A 7 51.96 10.46 27.65
N PRO A 8 51.50 9.31 28.19
CA PRO A 8 51.61 8.05 27.42
C PRO A 8 50.53 6.97 27.66
N PHE A 9 50.22 6.26 26.57
CA PHE A 9 50.03 4.81 26.45
C PHE A 9 49.66 3.99 27.71
N ALA A 10 48.45 3.44 27.71
CA ALA A 10 48.19 2.13 28.31
C ALA A 10 47.10 1.40 27.51
N LEU A 11 47.48 0.25 26.94
CA LEU A 11 46.59 -0.76 26.36
C LEU A 11 45.53 -1.17 27.39
N ALA A 12 44.27 -1.29 26.97
CA ALA A 12 43.37 -2.30 27.52
C ALA A 12 42.22 -2.58 26.54
N THR A 13 42.29 -3.77 25.96
CA THR A 13 41.21 -4.53 25.32
C THR A 13 39.88 -4.45 26.07
N ALA A 14 38.81 -4.09 25.38
CA ALA A 14 37.45 -4.48 25.76
C ALA A 14 36.68 -4.84 24.49
N ALA A 15 36.49 -6.14 24.32
CA ALA A 15 35.63 -6.72 23.30
C ALA A 15 34.19 -6.22 23.52
N ALA A 16 33.75 -5.29 22.69
CA ALA A 16 32.34 -4.94 22.59
C ALA A 16 31.64 -6.06 21.80
N ILE A 17 31.00 -6.94 22.55
CA ILE A 17 30.01 -7.90 22.07
C ILE A 17 28.89 -7.09 21.42
N CYS A 18 28.97 -6.89 20.10
CA CYS A 18 27.83 -6.43 19.32
C CYS A 18 26.84 -7.59 19.24
N ALA A 19 25.99 -7.68 20.26
CA ALA A 19 24.72 -8.36 20.18
C ALA A 19 23.92 -7.69 19.06
N THR A 20 24.05 -8.20 17.84
CA THR A 20 23.10 -7.90 16.78
C THR A 20 21.78 -8.48 17.21
N ALA A 21 20.96 -7.63 17.82
CA ALA A 21 19.55 -7.89 18.07
C ALA A 21 18.95 -8.41 16.77
N VAL A 22 18.63 -9.70 16.77
CA VAL A 22 17.76 -10.33 15.79
C VAL A 22 16.42 -9.65 16.00
N PHE A 23 16.19 -8.53 15.32
CA PHE A 23 14.86 -8.02 15.11
C PHE A 23 14.15 -9.13 14.33
N ALA A 24 13.31 -9.86 15.05
CA ALA A 24 12.29 -10.72 14.49
C ALA A 24 11.39 -9.82 13.63
N THR A 25 11.80 -9.60 12.39
CA THR A 25 10.90 -9.17 11.33
C THR A 25 9.94 -10.33 11.17
N ALA A 26 8.77 -10.20 11.79
CA ALA A 26 7.64 -11.03 11.44
C ALA A 26 7.57 -11.05 9.90
N PRO A 27 7.52 -12.23 9.26
CA PRO A 27 7.43 -12.29 7.82
C PRO A 27 6.17 -11.50 7.45
N ALA A 28 6.34 -10.38 6.75
CA ALA A 28 5.25 -9.74 6.06
C ALA A 28 4.69 -10.83 5.15
N ARG A 29 3.55 -11.42 5.53
CA ARG A 29 2.87 -12.38 4.67
C ARG A 29 2.67 -11.65 3.35
N ALA A 30 3.30 -12.17 2.29
CA ALA A 30 3.04 -11.68 0.96
C ALA A 30 1.53 -11.72 0.77
N SER A 31 0.90 -10.57 0.58
CA SER A 31 -0.52 -10.47 0.33
C SER A 31 -0.88 -11.38 -0.83
N ASP A 32 -2.03 -12.06 -0.75
CA ASP A 32 -2.53 -12.87 -1.85
C ASP A 32 -2.65 -11.97 -3.11
N PRO A 33 -2.10 -12.36 -4.28
CA PRO A 33 -2.25 -11.61 -5.51
C PRO A 33 -3.72 -11.29 -5.87
N ALA A 34 -4.65 -12.15 -5.47
CA ALA A 34 -6.07 -11.89 -5.61
C ALA A 34 -6.55 -10.79 -4.66
N GLU A 35 -6.09 -10.75 -3.41
CA GLU A 35 -6.40 -9.69 -2.44
C GLU A 35 -5.88 -8.33 -2.94
N GLU A 36 -4.64 -8.26 -3.43
CA GLU A 36 -4.08 -7.02 -4.01
C GLU A 36 -4.81 -6.56 -5.27
N SER A 37 -5.29 -7.52 -6.07
CA SER A 37 -6.13 -7.22 -7.23
C SER A 37 -7.49 -6.66 -6.81
N LEU A 38 -8.13 -7.24 -5.79
CA LEU A 38 -9.40 -6.74 -5.24
C LEU A 38 -9.24 -5.34 -4.66
N LYS A 39 -8.15 -5.11 -3.91
CA LYS A 39 -7.78 -3.80 -3.38
C LYS A 39 -7.67 -2.78 -4.50
N SER A 40 -6.91 -3.09 -5.54
CA SER A 40 -6.69 -2.18 -6.68
C SER A 40 -8.00 -1.83 -7.38
N LEU A 41 -8.88 -2.81 -7.61
CA LEU A 41 -10.19 -2.59 -8.22
C LEU A 41 -11.11 -1.74 -7.35
N TYR A 42 -11.15 -2.01 -6.04
CA TYR A 42 -11.96 -1.24 -5.13
C TYR A 42 -11.47 0.21 -4.99
N ARG A 43 -10.15 0.43 -4.96
CA ARG A 43 -9.58 1.79 -5.00
C ARG A 43 -9.99 2.55 -6.25
N ILE A 44 -10.07 1.90 -7.42
CA ILE A 44 -10.56 2.52 -8.66
C ILE A 44 -12.03 2.92 -8.50
N ALA A 45 -12.87 2.00 -8.04
CA ALA A 45 -14.30 2.26 -7.85
C ALA A 45 -14.53 3.44 -6.89
N LEU A 46 -13.89 3.41 -5.72
CA LEU A 46 -14.02 4.46 -4.71
C LEU A 46 -13.45 5.81 -5.17
N SER A 47 -12.36 5.80 -5.95
CA SER A 47 -11.82 7.06 -6.52
C SER A 47 -12.72 7.66 -7.59
N ALA A 48 -13.46 6.84 -8.34
CA ALA A 48 -14.43 7.35 -9.32
C ALA A 48 -15.57 8.10 -8.61
N GLU A 49 -16.00 7.60 -7.45
CA GLU A 49 -17.05 8.20 -6.63
C GLU A 49 -16.57 9.44 -5.87
N VAL A 50 -15.49 9.30 -5.09
CA VAL A 50 -15.04 10.36 -4.17
C VAL A 50 -14.27 11.48 -4.89
N CYS A 51 -13.46 11.14 -5.89
CA CYS A 51 -12.65 12.13 -6.62
C CYS A 51 -13.29 12.58 -7.94
N GLU A 52 -14.49 12.10 -8.28
CA GLU A 52 -15.17 12.33 -9.56
C GLU A 52 -14.28 11.99 -10.78
N PHE A 53 -13.38 11.01 -10.63
CA PHE A 53 -12.55 10.57 -11.73
C PHE A 53 -13.40 9.84 -12.77
N ALA A 54 -13.16 10.13 -14.04
CA ALA A 54 -13.93 9.54 -15.12
C ALA A 54 -13.73 8.01 -15.19
N LEU A 55 -14.82 7.27 -15.00
CA LEU A 55 -14.91 5.84 -15.22
C LEU A 55 -16.08 5.57 -16.18
N PRO A 56 -15.81 5.37 -17.48
CA PRO A 56 -16.89 5.14 -18.42
C PRO A 56 -17.62 3.82 -18.11
N THR A 57 -18.90 3.73 -18.48
CA THR A 57 -19.80 2.64 -18.06
C THR A 57 -19.26 1.25 -18.41
N ARG A 58 -18.60 1.11 -19.56
CA ARG A 58 -18.02 -0.18 -19.98
C ARG A 58 -16.94 -0.64 -18.99
N GLU A 59 -16.06 0.27 -18.59
CA GLU A 59 -14.98 0.02 -17.65
C GLU A 59 -15.49 -0.17 -16.22
N ALA A 60 -16.51 0.60 -15.81
CA ALA A 60 -17.18 0.40 -14.52
C ALA A 60 -17.76 -1.03 -14.39
N ASN A 61 -18.45 -1.49 -15.43
CA ASN A 61 -18.99 -2.86 -15.49
C ASN A 61 -17.88 -3.92 -15.45
N ALA A 62 -16.77 -3.70 -16.15
CA ALA A 62 -15.62 -4.59 -16.13
C ALA A 62 -14.98 -4.67 -14.74
N VAL A 63 -14.80 -3.52 -14.07
CA VAL A 63 -14.27 -3.44 -12.70
C VAL A 63 -15.19 -4.19 -11.73
N GLY A 64 -16.50 -3.92 -11.75
CA GLY A 64 -17.46 -4.61 -10.87
C GLY A 64 -17.50 -6.12 -11.10
N LYS A 65 -17.47 -6.58 -12.36
CA LYS A 65 -17.39 -8.01 -12.69
C LYS A 65 -16.10 -8.64 -12.15
N ALA A 66 -14.96 -7.98 -12.32
CA ALA A 66 -13.68 -8.48 -11.83
C ALA A 66 -13.65 -8.56 -10.30
N MET A 67 -14.21 -7.58 -9.60
CA MET A 67 -14.35 -7.60 -8.13
C MET A 67 -15.17 -8.81 -7.67
N ASN A 68 -16.33 -9.05 -8.27
CA ASN A 68 -17.20 -10.19 -7.94
C ASN A 68 -16.51 -11.53 -8.17
N GLN A 69 -15.74 -11.67 -9.25
CA GLN A 69 -14.97 -12.89 -9.55
C GLN A 69 -13.87 -13.15 -8.51
N ILE A 70 -13.19 -12.10 -8.07
CA ILE A 70 -12.13 -12.21 -7.07
C ILE A 70 -12.71 -12.50 -5.69
N ILE A 71 -13.81 -11.85 -5.30
CA ILE A 71 -14.56 -12.16 -4.07
C ILE A 71 -14.93 -13.64 -4.02
N ALA A 72 -15.47 -14.17 -5.12
CA ALA A 72 -15.80 -15.59 -5.23
C ALA A 72 -14.56 -16.49 -5.13
N THR A 73 -13.44 -16.10 -5.75
CA THR A 73 -12.16 -16.84 -5.69
C THR A 73 -11.60 -16.89 -4.27
N LEU A 74 -11.64 -15.77 -3.56
CA LEU A 74 -11.21 -15.64 -2.17
C LEU A 74 -12.22 -16.24 -1.19
N SER A 75 -13.40 -16.68 -1.66
CA SER A 75 -14.50 -17.15 -0.83
C SER A 75 -14.85 -16.17 0.30
N LEU A 76 -14.83 -14.87 -0.01
CA LEU A 76 -15.26 -13.85 0.93
C LEU A 76 -16.78 -13.85 0.98
N ASP A 77 -17.31 -14.04 2.18
CA ASP A 77 -18.71 -13.73 2.48
C ASP A 77 -18.91 -12.20 2.54
N GLU A 78 -20.17 -11.78 2.64
CA GLU A 78 -20.56 -10.36 2.64
C GLU A 78 -19.83 -9.58 3.75
N ASP A 79 -19.82 -10.10 4.98
CA ASP A 79 -19.15 -9.47 6.12
C ASP A 79 -17.64 -9.30 5.89
N LYS A 80 -16.96 -10.31 5.35
CA LYS A 80 -15.52 -10.22 5.04
C LYS A 80 -15.24 -9.28 3.88
N ALA A 81 -16.10 -9.25 2.87
CA ALA A 81 -15.97 -8.32 1.75
C ALA A 81 -16.16 -6.87 2.23
N GLU A 82 -17.14 -6.61 3.09
CA GLU A 82 -17.36 -5.31 3.72
C GLU A 82 -16.16 -4.90 4.58
N ALA A 83 -15.68 -5.79 5.46
CA ALA A 83 -14.50 -5.52 6.28
C ALA A 83 -13.25 -5.22 5.44
N PHE A 84 -13.10 -5.93 4.31
CA PHE A 84 -12.04 -5.66 3.35
C PHE A 84 -12.16 -4.26 2.74
N TYR A 85 -13.36 -3.87 2.31
CA TYR A 85 -13.62 -2.53 1.76
C TYR A 85 -13.37 -1.42 2.76
N LEU A 86 -13.88 -1.55 3.99
CA LEU A 86 -13.64 -0.58 5.06
C LEU A 86 -12.14 -0.41 5.36
N LYS A 87 -11.38 -1.52 5.33
CA LYS A 87 -9.92 -1.46 5.49
C LYS A 87 -9.27 -0.66 4.35
N VAL A 88 -9.64 -0.93 3.10
CA VAL A 88 -9.06 -0.22 1.94
C VAL A 88 -9.44 1.26 1.94
N GLU A 89 -10.69 1.60 2.31
CA GLU A 89 -11.14 2.98 2.47
C GLU A 89 -10.34 3.70 3.56
N ALA A 90 -10.15 3.09 4.73
CA ALA A 90 -9.35 3.66 5.81
C ALA A 90 -7.89 3.89 5.40
N GLU A 91 -7.30 2.97 4.63
CA GLU A 91 -5.96 3.15 4.05
C GLU A 91 -5.90 4.34 3.08
N MET A 92 -6.91 4.48 2.20
CA MET A 92 -7.00 5.63 1.29
C MET A 92 -7.20 6.95 2.05
N GLN A 93 -8.03 6.94 3.09
CA GLN A 93 -8.21 8.10 3.96
C GLN A 93 -6.91 8.50 4.65
N ALA A 94 -6.11 7.52 5.11
CA ALA A 94 -4.80 7.76 5.71
C ALA A 94 -3.77 8.30 4.69
N GLU A 95 -3.87 7.94 3.41
CA GLU A 95 -3.09 8.53 2.33
C GLU A 95 -3.48 9.99 2.01
N GLY A 96 -4.71 10.37 2.37
CA GLY A 96 -5.26 11.71 2.24
C GLY A 96 -6.03 11.93 0.93
N TRP A 97 -7.34 12.18 1.04
CA TRP A 97 -8.23 12.40 -0.11
C TRP A 97 -7.77 13.56 -1.02
N ASP A 98 -7.28 14.66 -0.46
CA ASP A 98 -6.77 15.80 -1.25
C ASP A 98 -5.61 15.38 -2.18
N LYS A 99 -4.74 14.49 -1.70
CA LYS A 99 -3.60 13.98 -2.46
C LYS A 99 -4.05 12.96 -3.51
N LEU A 100 -4.96 12.06 -3.15
CA LEU A 100 -5.50 11.05 -4.05
C LEU A 100 -6.31 11.69 -5.18
N CYS A 101 -7.14 12.68 -4.87
CA CYS A 101 -8.01 13.36 -5.82
C CYS A 101 -7.30 14.46 -6.63
N ALA A 102 -6.01 14.73 -6.37
CA ALA A 102 -5.24 15.66 -7.16
C ALA A 102 -5.17 15.21 -8.64
N LYS A 103 -5.77 16.00 -9.55
CA LYS A 103 -5.91 15.65 -11.00
C LYS A 103 -4.60 15.28 -11.70
N ASN A 104 -3.50 15.90 -11.26
CA ASN A 104 -2.15 15.66 -11.76
C ASN A 104 -1.26 14.86 -10.79
N GLY A 105 -1.84 14.37 -9.70
CA GLY A 105 -1.16 13.56 -8.71
C GLY A 105 -0.79 12.17 -9.25
N GLN A 106 0.10 11.49 -8.53
CA GLN A 106 0.56 10.15 -8.89
C GLN A 106 -0.61 9.17 -9.01
N TRP A 107 -1.56 9.21 -8.08
CA TRP A 107 -2.73 8.32 -8.11
C TRP A 107 -3.58 8.54 -9.37
N ALA A 108 -3.87 9.79 -9.75
CA ALA A 108 -4.64 10.07 -10.97
C ALA A 108 -3.97 9.53 -12.25
N GLN A 109 -2.62 9.49 -12.30
CA GLN A 109 -1.88 8.88 -13.40
C GLN A 109 -2.02 7.35 -13.38
N THR A 110 -1.81 6.73 -12.22
CA THR A 110 -1.96 5.30 -12.01
C THR A 110 -3.39 4.84 -12.30
N TYR A 111 -4.40 5.58 -11.86
CA TYR A 111 -5.82 5.31 -12.10
C TYR A 111 -6.14 5.15 -13.59
N ARG A 112 -5.67 6.08 -14.43
CA ARG A 112 -5.86 6.01 -15.89
C ARG A 112 -5.19 4.79 -16.51
N GLN A 113 -4.00 4.43 -16.02
CA GLN A 113 -3.29 3.23 -16.47
C GLN A 113 -4.05 1.95 -16.07
N LEU A 114 -4.51 1.87 -14.82
CA LEU A 114 -5.23 0.72 -14.30
C LEU A 114 -6.54 0.46 -15.06
N ILE A 115 -7.36 1.50 -15.28
CA ILE A 115 -8.60 1.36 -16.06
C ILE A 115 -8.34 0.75 -17.44
N SER A 116 -7.29 1.22 -18.13
CA SER A 116 -6.94 0.71 -19.45
C SER A 116 -6.49 -0.76 -19.43
N SER A 117 -5.97 -1.25 -18.30
CA SER A 117 -5.52 -2.63 -18.15
C SER A 117 -6.70 -3.60 -17.94
N TYR A 118 -7.75 -3.16 -17.25
CA TYR A 118 -8.96 -3.95 -17.01
C TYR A 118 -9.95 -3.91 -18.17
N ALA A 119 -9.94 -2.83 -18.98
CA ALA A 119 -10.78 -2.73 -20.18
C ALA A 119 -10.38 -3.70 -21.33
N LYS A 120 -9.16 -4.24 -21.28
CA LYS A 120 -8.56 -5.11 -22.32
C LYS A 120 -8.64 -6.60 -22.00
N LYS A 121 -9.08 -6.98 -20.81
CA LYS A 121 -9.29 -8.38 -20.40
C LYS A 121 -10.74 -8.81 -20.64
#